data_AF-A0A8D8NLW7-F1
#
_entry.id   AF-A0A8D8NLW7-F1
#
_cell.length_a   1.000
_cell.length_b   1.000
_cell.length_c   1.000
_cell.angle_alpha   90.00
_cell.angle_beta   90.00
_cell.angle_gamma   90.00
#
_symmetry.space_group_name_H-M   'P 1'
#
loop_
_entity.id
_entity.type
_entity.pdbx_description
1 polymer ?
#
loop_
_entity_poly.entity_id
_entity_poly.type
_entity_poly.pdbx_seq_one_letter_code
_entity_poly.pdbx_strand_id
1 'polypeptide(L)'
;MFRAVLVLAVVGQAALAQYGRPSGSQSGSFPPYEATISIAEKVRPLATTWTPGANPLPPHLYRTGAKREDLEKHRLPLGILVVKDHIVLPERFDARDRWPECTSLKQIRNQGCCGSCWAISAAETFTDRWCIHSEDKDQFSFGAYDLLSCCHS
;
A
#
# COMPACT_ATOMS: atom_id res chain seq x y z
N MET A 1 -17.10 -21.69 6.24
CA MET A 1 -15.79 -21.21 6.73
C MET A 1 -15.38 -20.02 5.89
N PHE A 2 -15.50 -18.81 6.44
CA PHE A 2 -15.12 -17.58 5.73
C PHE A 2 -13.60 -17.39 5.80
N ARG A 3 -12.93 -17.36 4.64
CA ARG A 3 -11.58 -16.80 4.54
C ARG A 3 -11.74 -15.32 4.19
N ALA A 4 -11.31 -14.44 5.09
CA ALA A 4 -11.20 -13.02 4.80
C ALA A 4 -10.25 -12.86 3.60
N VAL A 5 -10.74 -12.26 2.52
CA VAL A 5 -9.89 -11.79 1.43
C VAL A 5 -9.29 -10.47 1.92
N LEU A 6 -8.17 -10.59 2.63
CA LEU A 6 -7.28 -9.47 2.88
C LEU A 6 -6.67 -9.11 1.52
N VAL A 7 -7.01 -7.95 0.97
CA VAL A 7 -6.21 -7.33 -0.10
C VAL A 7 -4.90 -6.93 0.55
N LEU A 8 -4.00 -7.89 0.68
CA LEU A 8 -2.59 -7.62 0.92
C LEU A 8 -2.12 -6.84 -0.30
N ALA A 9 -1.71 -5.60 -0.09
CA ALA A 9 -0.79 -4.95 -1.01
C ALA A 9 0.37 -5.92 -1.20
N VAL A 10 0.37 -6.63 -2.32
CA VAL A 10 1.51 -7.44 -2.75
C VAL A 10 2.59 -6.41 -3.03
N VAL A 11 3.46 -6.18 -2.04
CA VAL A 11 4.74 -5.54 -2.29
C VAL A 11 5.47 -6.48 -3.24
N GLY A 12 5.36 -6.17 -4.53
CA GLY A 12 6.01 -6.91 -5.60
C GLY A 12 7.50 -6.99 -5.30
N GLN A 13 7.98 -8.21 -5.05
CA GLN A 13 9.38 -8.53 -5.16
C GLN A 13 9.78 -8.40 -6.64
N ALA A 14 10.35 -7.25 -7.01
CA ALA A 14 11.14 -7.12 -8.23
C ALA A 14 12.02 -5.87 -8.15
N ALA A 15 13.14 -5.99 -7.43
CA ALA A 15 14.44 -5.45 -7.83
C ALA A 15 15.46 -5.88 -6.77
N LEU A 16 16.17 -6.97 -7.05
CA LEU A 16 17.46 -7.26 -6.45
C LEU A 16 18.44 -6.18 -6.92
N ALA A 17 18.40 -5.01 -6.29
CA ALA A 17 19.52 -4.07 -6.31
C ALA A 17 20.28 -4.29 -5.00
N GLN A 18 21.48 -4.84 -5.14
CA GLN A 18 22.47 -5.07 -4.10
C GLN A 18 22.81 -3.75 -3.39
N TYR A 19 22.02 -3.32 -2.41
CA TYR A 19 22.44 -2.29 -1.49
C TYR A 19 23.27 -2.94 -0.39
N GLY A 20 24.59 -2.82 -0.55
CA GLY A 20 25.59 -3.40 0.33
C GLY A 20 25.38 -3.02 1.79
N ARG A 21 25.89 -3.89 2.68
CA ARG A 21 26.14 -3.57 4.09
C ARG A 21 26.78 -2.18 4.19
N PRO A 22 26.25 -1.23 5.00
CA PRO A 22 26.98 -0.01 5.27
C PRO A 22 28.23 -0.37 6.09
N SER A 23 29.39 -0.38 5.44
CA SER A 23 30.68 -0.35 6.11
C SER A 23 30.97 1.10 6.48
N GLY A 24 30.58 1.52 7.69
CA GLY A 24 30.87 2.87 8.17
C GLY A 24 30.55 3.03 9.64
N SER A 25 31.58 3.29 10.45
CA SER A 25 31.43 3.72 11.84
C SER A 25 30.78 5.10 11.88
N GLN A 26 29.54 5.19 12.33
CA GLN A 26 28.97 6.49 12.69
C GLN A 26 29.30 6.81 14.14
N SER A 27 30.31 7.67 14.34
CA SER A 27 30.55 8.39 15.58
C SER A 27 29.50 9.51 15.72
N GLY A 28 28.45 9.24 16.49
CA GLY A 28 27.39 10.21 16.78
C GLY A 28 26.34 9.56 17.68
N SER A 29 26.12 10.15 18.85
CA SER A 29 25.36 9.60 19.98
C SER A 29 23.84 9.60 19.74
N PHE A 30 23.36 8.73 18.85
CA PHE A 30 21.97 8.29 18.79
C PHE A 30 21.93 6.78 18.99
N PRO A 31 20.99 6.23 19.78
CA PRO A 31 20.92 4.79 19.98
C PRO A 31 20.73 4.09 18.62
N PRO A 32 21.48 3.00 18.34
CA PRO A 32 21.28 2.22 17.13
C PRO A 32 19.86 1.66 17.20
N TYR A 33 18.98 2.18 16.34
CA TYR A 33 17.64 1.62 16.20
C TYR A 33 17.75 0.14 15.79
N GLU A 34 16.85 -0.71 16.30
CA GLU A 34 16.76 -2.09 15.84
C GLU A 34 16.50 -2.11 14.32
N ALA A 35 17.35 -2.80 13.55
CA ALA A 35 17.13 -2.97 12.13
C ALA A 35 15.87 -3.82 11.88
N THR A 36 15.18 -3.62 10.77
CA THR A 36 13.96 -4.37 10.41
C THR A 36 14.19 -5.89 10.37
N ILE A 37 15.42 -6.34 10.06
CA ILE A 37 15.80 -7.75 10.11
C ILE A 37 15.70 -8.36 11.52
N SER A 38 16.05 -7.61 12.56
CA SER A 38 15.99 -8.10 13.94
C SER A 38 14.54 -8.33 14.40
N ILE A 39 13.63 -7.47 13.94
CA ILE A 39 12.19 -7.65 14.14
C ILE A 39 11.70 -8.87 13.34
N ALA A 40 12.12 -8.99 12.08
CA ALA A 40 11.74 -10.10 11.22
C ALA A 40 12.15 -11.46 11.79
N GLU A 41 13.32 -11.57 12.41
CA GLU A 41 13.79 -12.80 13.07
C GLU A 41 12.92 -13.18 14.27
N LYS A 42 12.54 -12.20 15.10
CA LYS A 42 11.63 -12.43 16.25
C LYS A 42 10.25 -12.92 15.79
N VAL A 43 9.76 -12.45 14.64
CA VAL A 43 8.43 -12.79 14.11
C VAL A 43 8.44 -14.07 13.26
N ARG A 44 9.58 -14.45 12.68
CA ARG A 44 9.73 -15.63 11.81
C ARG A 44 9.11 -16.92 12.34
N PRO A 45 9.33 -17.35 13.60
CA PRO A 45 8.72 -18.60 14.08
C PRO A 45 7.19 -18.53 14.22
N LEU A 46 6.60 -17.33 14.21
CA LEU A 46 5.16 -17.11 14.31
C LEU A 46 4.49 -16.99 12.93
N ALA A 47 5.26 -16.77 11.88
CA ALA A 47 4.74 -16.53 10.53
C ALA A 47 4.49 -17.86 9.80
N THR A 48 3.25 -18.10 9.37
CA THR A 48 2.84 -19.37 8.74
C THR A 48 2.50 -19.22 7.25
N THR A 49 1.92 -18.09 6.84
CA THR A 49 1.45 -17.84 5.47
C THR A 49 2.26 -16.77 4.72
N TRP A 50 3.29 -16.22 5.36
CA TRP A 50 4.11 -15.13 4.83
C TRP A 50 5.53 -15.23 5.41
N THR A 51 6.50 -14.62 4.73
CA THR A 51 7.92 -14.67 5.14
C THR A 51 8.38 -13.29 5.58
N PRO A 52 8.71 -13.08 6.88
CA PRO A 52 9.29 -11.81 7.33
C PRO A 52 10.74 -11.65 6.83
N GLY A 53 11.10 -10.43 6.46
CA GLY A 53 12.42 -10.08 5.94
C GLY A 53 12.83 -8.65 6.29
N ALA A 54 14.03 -8.26 5.86
CA ALA A 54 14.53 -6.90 6.01
C ALA A 54 13.83 -5.97 5.02
N ASN A 55 13.40 -4.80 5.50
CA ASN A 55 12.98 -3.71 4.64
C ASN A 55 14.14 -2.70 4.45
N PRO A 56 14.17 -1.95 3.32
CA PRO A 56 15.28 -1.06 2.98
C PRO A 56 15.53 0.08 3.98
N LEU A 57 14.47 0.57 4.62
CA LEU A 57 14.58 1.65 5.61
C LEU A 57 14.54 1.08 7.04
N PRO A 58 15.16 1.79 7.99
CA PRO A 58 14.99 1.48 9.40
C PRO A 58 13.58 1.79 9.92
N PRO A 59 13.11 1.12 11.00
CA PRO A 59 11.73 1.22 11.45
C PRO A 59 11.22 2.64 11.68
N HIS A 60 12.05 3.53 12.24
CA HIS A 60 11.67 4.91 12.58
C HIS A 60 11.42 5.82 11.37
N LEU A 61 11.90 5.44 10.17
CA LEU A 61 11.64 6.19 8.94
C LEU A 61 10.31 5.80 8.28
N TYR A 62 9.72 4.66 8.68
CA TYR A 62 8.37 4.35 8.27
C TYR A 62 7.37 5.18 9.07
N ARG A 63 6.57 5.99 8.38
CA ARG A 63 5.41 6.66 8.97
C ARG A 63 4.22 5.70 8.89
N THR A 64 3.69 5.33 10.05
CA THR A 64 2.50 4.48 10.14
C THR A 64 1.29 5.15 9.50
N GLY A 65 0.41 4.33 8.93
CA GLY A 65 -0.75 4.80 8.18
C GLY A 65 -1.95 5.24 9.03
N ALA A 66 -3.11 5.34 8.39
CA ALA A 66 -4.37 5.74 9.02
C ALA A 66 -4.75 4.82 10.20
N LYS A 67 -5.18 5.43 11.31
CA LYS A 67 -5.64 4.68 12.49
C LYS A 67 -7.06 4.16 12.26
N ARG A 68 -7.29 2.89 12.59
CA ARG A 68 -8.61 2.26 12.43
C ARG A 68 -9.71 2.99 13.21
N GLU A 69 -9.41 3.42 14.44
CA GLU A 69 -10.37 4.14 15.29
C GLU A 69 -10.88 5.43 14.63
N ASP A 70 -9.98 6.18 13.97
CA ASP A 70 -10.34 7.43 13.29
C ASP A 70 -11.20 7.19 12.04
N LEU A 71 -10.99 6.05 11.35
CA LEU A 71 -11.76 5.64 10.17
C LEU A 71 -13.19 5.23 10.52
N GLU A 72 -13.39 4.59 11.68
CA GLU A 72 -14.73 4.16 12.12
C GLU A 72 -15.66 5.35 12.38
N LYS A 73 -15.13 6.47 12.88
CA LYS A 73 -15.90 7.69 13.15
C LYS A 73 -16.46 8.35 11.89
N HIS A 74 -15.76 8.23 10.76
CA HIS A 74 -16.09 8.89 9.49
C HIS A 74 -16.54 7.90 8.42
N ARG A 75 -17.06 6.74 8.83
CA ARG A 75 -17.47 5.69 7.91
C ARG A 75 -18.69 6.11 7.11
N LEU A 76 -18.53 6.22 5.79
CA LEU A 76 -19.62 6.45 4.85
C LEU A 76 -20.54 5.22 4.74
N PRO A 77 -21.83 5.41 4.38
CA PRO A 77 -22.71 4.29 4.06
C PRO A 77 -22.15 3.47 2.89
N LEU A 78 -22.52 2.19 2.86
CA LEU A 78 -22.12 1.30 1.76
C LEU A 78 -22.67 1.83 0.43
N GLY A 79 -21.78 2.22 -0.48
CA GLY A 79 -22.15 2.82 -1.76
C GLY A 79 -22.65 1.82 -2.82
N ILE A 80 -22.31 0.54 -2.69
CA ILE A 80 -22.78 -0.51 -3.60
C ILE A 80 -23.23 -1.71 -2.75
N LEU A 81 -24.50 -2.07 -2.88
CA LEU A 81 -25.04 -3.31 -2.34
C LEU A 81 -25.03 -4.36 -3.45
N VAL A 82 -24.02 -5.22 -3.42
CA VAL A 82 -23.98 -6.38 -4.31
C VAL A 82 -24.74 -7.52 -3.66
N VAL A 83 -25.85 -7.95 -4.28
CA VAL A 83 -26.51 -9.20 -3.91
C VAL A 83 -25.69 -10.34 -4.49
N LYS A 84 -25.00 -11.06 -3.60
CA LYS A 84 -24.05 -12.12 -3.96
C LYS A 84 -24.65 -13.17 -4.90
N ASP A 85 -25.93 -13.53 -4.70
CA ASP A 85 -26.60 -14.58 -5.47
C ASP A 85 -26.90 -14.18 -6.92
N HIS A 86 -26.67 -12.92 -7.29
CA HIS A 86 -26.87 -12.40 -8.64
C HIS A 86 -25.55 -12.19 -9.41
N ILE A 87 -24.40 -12.52 -8.81
CA ILE A 87 -23.09 -12.31 -9.45
C ILE A 87 -22.21 -13.55 -9.28
N VAL A 88 -21.74 -14.08 -10.41
CA VAL A 88 -20.69 -15.10 -10.44
C VAL A 88 -19.34 -14.40 -10.45
N LEU A 89 -18.59 -14.49 -9.34
CA LEU A 89 -17.24 -13.94 -9.23
C LEU A 89 -16.19 -14.99 -9.62
N PRO A 90 -15.07 -14.59 -10.26
CA PRO A 90 -14.00 -15.52 -10.59
C PRO A 90 -13.26 -15.98 -9.31
N GLU A 91 -12.67 -17.16 -9.36
CA GLU A 91 -11.85 -17.69 -8.26
C GLU A 91 -10.60 -16.81 -7.99
N ARG A 92 -10.05 -16.20 -9.05
CA ARG A 92 -8.90 -15.31 -8.99
C ARG A 92 -9.18 -14.07 -9.82
N PHE A 93 -8.80 -12.91 -9.30
CA PHE A 93 -8.96 -11.63 -9.96
C PHE A 93 -7.75 -10.76 -9.70
N ASP A 94 -7.21 -10.18 -10.77
CA ASP A 94 -6.20 -9.13 -10.72
C ASP A 94 -6.65 -8.00 -11.66
N ALA A 95 -6.77 -6.79 -11.12
CA ALA A 95 -7.21 -5.64 -11.90
C ALA A 95 -6.22 -5.33 -13.04
N ARG A 96 -4.93 -5.61 -12.85
CA ARG A 96 -3.86 -5.37 -13.84
C ARG A 96 -3.99 -6.26 -15.06
N ASP A 97 -4.55 -7.46 -14.88
CA ASP A 97 -4.81 -8.41 -15.96
C ASP A 97 -6.13 -8.07 -16.66
N ARG A 98 -7.13 -7.58 -15.91
CA ARG A 98 -8.44 -7.21 -16.45
C ARG A 98 -8.43 -5.92 -17.27
N TRP A 99 -7.64 -4.93 -16.86
CA TRP A 99 -7.49 -3.63 -17.51
C TRP A 99 -6.02 -3.33 -17.80
N PRO A 100 -5.39 -4.09 -18.73
CA PRO A 100 -3.96 -3.99 -18.97
C PRO A 100 -3.51 -2.63 -19.54
N GLU A 101 -4.43 -1.95 -20.24
CA GLU A 101 -4.23 -0.62 -20.84
C GLU A 101 -4.16 0.50 -19.80
N CYS A 102 -4.75 0.30 -18.62
CA CYS A 102 -4.68 1.24 -17.50
C CYS A 102 -3.34 1.10 -16.78
N THR A 103 -2.34 1.83 -17.28
CA THR A 103 -0.95 1.78 -16.78
C THR A 103 -0.82 2.14 -15.30
N SER A 104 -1.74 2.96 -14.77
CA SER A 104 -1.77 3.37 -13.36
C SER A 104 -1.91 2.20 -12.38
N LEU A 105 -2.62 1.12 -12.76
CA LEU A 105 -2.81 -0.08 -11.94
C LEU A 105 -1.49 -0.81 -11.61
N LYS A 106 -0.43 -0.53 -12.36
CA LYS A 106 0.91 -1.11 -12.18
C LYS A 106 1.86 -0.17 -11.44
N GLN A 107 1.43 1.05 -11.13
CA GLN A 107 2.26 2.06 -10.47
C GLN A 107 2.22 1.90 -8.95
N ILE A 108 3.39 1.96 -8.32
CA ILE A 108 3.53 1.99 -6.86
C ILE A 108 4.07 3.36 -6.47
N ARG A 109 3.30 4.17 -5.72
CA ARG A 109 3.76 5.49 -5.26
C ARG A 109 4.40 5.43 -3.89
N ASN A 110 5.19 6.47 -3.59
CA ASN A 110 5.92 6.60 -2.32
C ASN A 110 5.42 7.84 -1.57
N GLN A 111 4.95 7.65 -0.33
CA GLN A 111 4.50 8.74 0.55
C GLN A 111 5.62 9.57 1.17
N GLY A 112 6.87 9.13 1.04
CA GLY A 112 8.03 9.75 1.68
C GLY A 112 7.91 9.73 3.20
N CYS A 113 8.53 10.72 3.85
CA CYS A 113 8.53 10.86 5.31
C CYS A 113 7.25 11.53 5.88
N CYS A 114 6.15 11.51 5.11
CA CYS A 114 4.86 12.12 5.46
C CYS A 114 3.82 11.04 5.81
N GLY A 115 2.89 11.34 6.73
CA GLY A 115 1.75 10.48 7.05
C GLY A 115 0.63 10.54 6.00
N SER A 116 0.96 10.66 4.72
CA SER A 116 0.05 10.97 3.61
C SER A 116 -0.58 9.77 2.92
N CYS A 117 -0.44 8.55 3.47
CA CYS A 117 -0.96 7.31 2.88
C CYS A 117 -2.45 7.39 2.53
N TRP A 118 -3.27 8.09 3.32
CA TRP A 118 -4.69 8.28 3.07
C TRP A 118 -4.95 9.07 1.78
N ALA A 119 -4.13 10.08 1.49
CA ALA A 119 -4.25 10.90 0.29
C ALA A 119 -3.66 10.19 -0.93
N ILE A 120 -2.53 9.50 -0.77
CA ILE A 120 -1.91 8.73 -1.86
C ILE A 120 -2.84 7.60 -2.31
N SER A 121 -3.33 6.77 -1.39
CA SER A 121 -4.20 5.64 -1.72
C SER A 121 -5.53 6.08 -2.37
N ALA A 122 -6.10 7.21 -1.91
CA ALA A 122 -7.29 7.79 -2.53
C ALA A 122 -7.01 8.27 -3.96
N ALA A 123 -5.92 9.02 -4.19
CA ALA A 123 -5.55 9.51 -5.51
C ALA A 123 -5.20 8.39 -6.49
N GLU A 124 -4.51 7.33 -6.04
CA GLU A 124 -4.24 6.12 -6.83
C GLU A 124 -5.56 5.46 -7.26
N THR A 125 -6.46 5.20 -6.30
CA THR A 125 -7.75 4.57 -6.59
C THR A 125 -8.59 5.40 -7.55
N PHE A 126 -8.62 6.73 -7.39
CA PHE A 126 -9.33 7.62 -8.32
C PHE A 126 -8.73 7.61 -9.72
N THR A 127 -7.40 7.61 -9.81
CA THR A 127 -6.68 7.49 -11.08
C THR A 127 -7.07 6.20 -11.81
N ASP A 128 -7.01 5.07 -11.10
CA ASP A 128 -7.35 3.76 -11.67
C ASP A 128 -8.81 3.69 -12.13
N ARG A 129 -9.74 4.14 -11.27
CA ARG A 129 -11.17 4.13 -11.60
C ARG A 129 -11.51 5.06 -12.75
N TRP A 130 -10.80 6.17 -12.89
CA TRP A 130 -11.00 7.08 -14.02
C TRP A 130 -10.62 6.41 -15.34
N CYS A 131 -9.45 5.79 -15.41
CA CYS A 131 -9.03 5.04 -16.60
C CYS A 131 -9.98 3.88 -16.94
N ILE A 132 -10.40 3.11 -15.93
CA ILE A 132 -11.33 2.00 -16.13
C ILE A 132 -12.68 2.49 -16.65
N HIS A 133 -13.18 3.61 -16.11
CA HIS A 133 -14.48 4.15 -16.49
C HIS A 133 -14.46 4.86 -17.86
N SER A 134 -13.34 5.47 -18.22
CA SER A 134 -13.16 6.13 -19.52
C SER A 134 -12.91 5.14 -20.66
N GLU A 135 -12.80 3.83 -20.38
CA GLU A 135 -12.36 2.81 -21.33
C GLU A 135 -11.04 3.24 -21.96
N ASP A 136 -10.01 3.47 -21.12
CA ASP A 136 -8.63 3.82 -21.51
C ASP A 136 -8.42 5.09 -22.35
N LYS A 137 -9.49 5.81 -22.69
CA LYS A 137 -9.47 7.06 -23.50
C LYS A 137 -8.81 8.23 -22.78
N ASP A 138 -8.92 8.27 -21.45
CA ASP A 138 -8.35 9.34 -20.63
C ASP A 138 -7.46 8.76 -19.53
N GLN A 139 -6.15 9.02 -19.65
CA GLN A 139 -5.14 8.57 -18.68
C GLN A 139 -4.35 9.75 -18.11
N PHE A 140 -4.70 10.17 -16.89
CA PHE A 140 -3.95 11.13 -16.10
C PHE A 140 -3.91 10.70 -14.65
N SER A 141 -2.99 11.27 -13.87
CA SER A 141 -2.85 10.98 -12.45
C SER A 141 -3.46 12.08 -11.60
N PHE A 142 -4.35 11.72 -10.66
CA PHE A 142 -4.80 12.66 -9.64
C PHE A 142 -3.66 13.01 -8.68
N GLY A 143 -3.61 14.28 -8.31
CA GLY A 143 -2.57 14.85 -7.44
C GLY A 143 -2.82 14.50 -5.98
N ALA A 144 -2.07 13.53 -5.44
CA ALA A 144 -2.14 13.21 -4.02
C ALA A 144 -1.71 14.38 -3.12
N TYR A 145 -0.81 15.24 -3.61
CA TYR A 145 -0.40 16.45 -2.90
C TYR A 145 -1.54 17.45 -2.75
N ASP A 146 -2.38 17.61 -3.79
CA ASP A 146 -3.53 18.51 -3.73
C ASP A 146 -4.55 18.06 -2.68
N LEU A 147 -4.87 16.75 -2.66
CA LEU A 147 -5.69 16.18 -1.58
C LEU A 147 -5.08 16.42 -0.19
N LEU A 148 -3.76 16.25 -0.07
CA LEU A 148 -3.05 16.42 1.20
C LEU A 148 -3.02 17.88 1.66
N SER A 149 -2.85 18.84 0.75
CA SER A 149 -2.62 20.25 1.06
C SER A 149 -3.88 21.11 1.07
N CYS A 150 -4.97 20.66 0.45
CA CYS A 150 -6.18 21.47 0.24
C CYS A 150 -7.42 20.93 0.98
N CYS A 151 -7.36 19.70 1.51
CA CYS A 151 -8.44 19.13 2.33
C CYS A 151 -8.32 19.60 3.78
N HIS A 152 -9.13 20.58 4.18
CA HIS A 152 -9.07 21.22 5.50
C HIS A 152 -10.40 21.25 6.26
N SER A 153 -11.42 20.53 5.78
CA SER A 153 -12.79 20.58 6.32
C SER A 153 -13.23 19.27 6.94
#